data_AF-A0AAE0D1B7-F1
#
_entry.id   AF-A0AAE0D1B7-F1
#
_cell.length_a   1.000
_cell.length_b   1.000
_cell.length_c   1.000
_cell.angle_alpha   90.00
_cell.angle_beta   90.00
_cell.angle_gamma   90.00
#
_symmetry.space_group_name_H-M   'P 1'
#
loop_
_entity.id
_entity.type
_entity.pdbx_description
1 polymer ?
#
loop_
_entity_poly.entity_id
_entity_poly.type
_entity_poly.pdbx_seq_one_letter_code
_entity_poly.pdbx_strand_id
1 'polypeptide(L)'
;MQGGWARKTRYVLQKLRSSWLARIICVFALEISRPWQTDELLATTRPRNWILYARQNTMTIQALKTVSKGQNGLGSFILQCKKLDFHYCDWAGSSRGMNGFIKSQLPKFAKANPQIEFTVSPRPAKHPMIVGHYINGRQKNVCVRNMEPLEILKKAELLRDANGEKLKKTSKPVTSINASVRGVWSPYHGNGMAV
;
A
#
# COMPACT_ATOMS: atom_id res chain seq x y z
N MET A 1 16.36 -18.75 48.56
CA MET A 1 16.48 -19.81 47.54
C MET A 1 15.12 -19.88 46.82
N GLN A 2 14.87 -19.06 45.79
CA GLN A 2 14.90 -19.42 44.35
C GLN A 2 14.44 -20.86 44.09
N GLY A 3 13.21 -21.09 43.62
CA GLY A 3 12.82 -21.17 42.19
C GLY A 3 12.06 -22.51 42.01
N GLY A 4 11.21 -22.77 41.03
CA GLY A 4 10.78 -22.04 39.85
C GLY A 4 9.52 -22.71 39.30
N TRP A 5 8.68 -21.88 38.69
CA TRP A 5 7.53 -22.29 37.91
C TRP A 5 7.98 -22.82 36.54
N ALA A 6 7.71 -24.08 36.23
CA ALA A 6 7.74 -24.59 34.85
C ALA A 6 6.78 -25.78 34.72
N ARG A 7 5.49 -25.48 34.58
CA ARG A 7 4.45 -26.47 34.25
C ARG A 7 3.96 -26.24 32.82
N LYS A 8 3.77 -27.36 32.11
CA LYS A 8 2.94 -27.60 30.90
C LYS A 8 3.42 -27.06 29.54
N THR A 9 3.94 -27.97 28.72
CA THR A 9 3.45 -28.28 27.35
C THR A 9 4.12 -29.55 26.82
N ARG A 10 3.43 -30.69 26.83
CA ARG A 10 3.86 -31.93 26.15
C ARG A 10 2.63 -32.77 25.85
N TYR A 11 2.01 -32.59 24.69
CA TYR A 11 1.00 -33.52 24.16
C TYR A 11 0.89 -33.37 22.63
N VAL A 12 0.82 -34.53 21.97
CA VAL A 12 0.40 -34.77 20.57
C VAL A 12 1.42 -34.49 19.46
N LEU A 13 2.16 -35.53 19.03
CA LEU A 13 2.40 -35.90 17.62
C LEU A 13 3.29 -37.15 17.55
N GLN A 14 2.71 -38.31 17.86
CA GLN A 14 3.33 -39.60 17.61
C GLN A 14 2.26 -40.64 17.31
N LYS A 15 1.86 -40.80 16.03
CA LYS A 15 1.32 -42.07 15.54
C LYS A 15 1.34 -42.21 14.01
N LEU A 16 2.22 -43.11 13.56
CA LEU A 16 2.14 -44.05 12.42
C LEU A 16 1.99 -43.48 10.98
N ARG A 17 2.99 -43.54 10.08
CA ARG A 17 3.72 -44.66 9.40
C ARG A 17 2.87 -45.57 8.48
N SER A 18 3.43 -45.82 7.29
CA SER A 18 3.10 -46.78 6.20
C SER A 18 2.14 -46.23 5.12
N SER A 19 2.38 -46.37 3.80
CA SER A 19 3.15 -47.36 3.04
C SER A 19 3.68 -46.82 1.69
N TRP A 20 4.93 -47.18 1.37
CA TRP A 20 5.50 -47.61 0.08
C TRP A 20 4.83 -47.21 -1.24
N LEU A 21 5.53 -46.40 -2.05
CA LEU A 21 5.90 -46.68 -3.46
C LEU A 21 6.77 -45.53 -4.02
N ALA A 22 7.96 -45.88 -4.53
CA ALA A 22 8.88 -45.10 -5.40
C ALA A 22 9.44 -43.78 -4.83
N ARG A 23 10.69 -43.64 -4.34
CA ARG A 23 12.01 -44.17 -4.80
C ARG A 23 12.28 -43.90 -6.29
N ILE A 24 12.80 -42.70 -6.59
CA ILE A 24 13.74 -42.38 -7.68
C ILE A 24 14.39 -41.03 -7.34
N ILE A 25 15.72 -40.94 -7.51
CA ILE A 25 16.64 -39.83 -7.20
C ILE A 25 17.17 -39.79 -5.75
N CYS A 26 18.09 -40.70 -5.46
CA CYS A 26 19.11 -40.53 -4.41
C CYS A 26 20.34 -41.35 -4.80
N VAL A 27 21.24 -40.76 -5.59
CA VAL A 27 22.63 -41.21 -5.82
C VAL A 27 23.47 -39.95 -5.99
N PHE A 28 24.64 -39.91 -5.34
CA PHE A 28 25.60 -38.78 -5.10
C PHE A 28 25.33 -38.02 -3.79
N ALA A 29 25.68 -38.56 -2.60
CA ALA A 29 27.03 -38.59 -2.00
C ALA A 29 27.62 -37.16 -1.88
N LEU A 30 27.55 -36.42 -0.76
CA LEU A 30 28.09 -36.61 0.60
C LEU A 30 29.64 -36.70 0.64
N GLU A 31 30.20 -35.87 1.52
CA GLU A 31 31.61 -35.70 1.94
C GLU A 31 32.58 -34.91 1.02
N ILE A 32 33.09 -33.76 1.51
CA ILE A 32 34.52 -33.47 1.78
C ILE A 32 34.70 -31.96 2.12
N SER A 33 35.16 -31.72 3.35
CA SER A 33 35.99 -30.59 3.83
C SER A 33 35.41 -29.17 3.98
N ARG A 34 35.02 -28.84 5.22
CA ARG A 34 35.12 -27.47 5.77
C ARG A 34 36.44 -27.34 6.55
N PRO A 35 37.35 -26.42 6.23
CA PRO A 35 38.36 -25.99 7.20
C PRO A 35 37.78 -24.86 8.07
N TRP A 36 37.64 -25.16 9.37
CA TRP A 36 37.53 -24.17 10.44
C TRP A 36 38.92 -23.58 10.68
N GLN A 37 39.05 -22.25 10.57
CA GLN A 37 40.28 -21.54 10.88
C GLN A 37 40.30 -21.24 12.39
N THR A 38 41.21 -21.89 13.10
CA THR A 38 41.53 -21.62 14.51
C THR A 38 42.44 -20.39 14.58
N ASP A 39 42.01 -19.37 15.31
CA ASP A 39 42.84 -18.22 15.64
C ASP A 39 43.94 -18.64 16.62
N GLU A 40 45.18 -18.65 16.14
CA GLU A 40 46.38 -18.91 16.93
C GLU A 40 47.03 -17.56 17.32
N LEU A 41 47.08 -17.31 18.62
CA LEU A 41 47.77 -16.18 19.24
C LEU A 41 49.29 -16.41 19.20
N LEU A 42 50.02 -15.71 18.33
CA LEU A 42 51.47 -15.56 18.46
C LEU A 42 51.90 -14.11 18.31
N ALA A 43 52.35 -13.56 19.43
CA ALA A 43 53.09 -12.32 19.54
C ALA A 43 54.37 -12.38 18.71
N THR A 44 54.53 -11.46 17.75
CA THR A 44 55.83 -11.17 17.14
C THR A 44 56.01 -9.65 16.96
N THR A 45 56.88 -9.12 17.83
CA THR A 45 57.90 -8.10 17.56
C THR A 45 57.64 -7.07 16.45
N ARG A 46 57.44 -5.82 16.90
CA ARG A 46 57.48 -4.59 16.09
C ARG A 46 58.82 -4.44 15.35
N PRO A 47 58.80 -4.00 14.08
CA PRO A 47 59.79 -3.04 13.59
C PRO A 47 59.19 -1.64 13.41
N ARG A 48 60.07 -0.68 13.70
CA ARG A 48 59.88 0.78 13.67
C ARG A 48 59.67 1.26 12.23
N ASN A 49 58.52 1.87 11.96
CA ASN A 49 58.32 3.03 11.09
C ASN A 49 56.81 3.33 11.04
N TRP A 50 56.36 4.22 11.92
CA TRP A 50 54.94 4.55 12.12
C TRP A 50 54.48 5.74 11.28
N ILE A 51 55.02 5.96 10.07
CA ILE A 51 54.37 6.86 9.11
C ILE A 51 53.31 6.04 8.36
N LEU A 52 52.33 5.52 9.10
CA LEU A 52 51.06 5.17 8.49
C LEU A 52 50.35 6.50 8.31
N TYR A 53 50.40 6.99 7.08
CA TYR A 53 49.50 7.96 6.50
C TYR A 53 48.17 7.89 7.25
N ALA A 54 47.83 8.97 7.97
CA ALA A 54 46.46 9.19 8.39
C ALA A 54 45.64 8.96 7.12
N ARG A 55 44.91 7.84 7.07
CA ARG A 55 43.99 7.51 6.01
C ARG A 55 43.11 8.74 5.92
N GLN A 56 43.38 9.61 4.95
CA GLN A 56 42.51 10.74 4.69
C GLN A 56 41.15 10.08 4.57
N ASN A 57 40.25 10.38 5.51
CA ASN A 57 38.84 10.15 5.31
C ASN A 57 38.52 11.04 4.12
N THR A 58 38.68 10.49 2.92
CA THR A 58 38.23 11.11 1.70
C THR A 58 36.76 11.33 1.95
N MET A 59 36.39 12.59 2.14
CA MET A 59 35.01 13.02 2.27
C MET A 59 34.36 12.75 0.91
N THR A 60 34.06 11.47 0.66
CA THR A 60 33.46 11.00 -0.59
C THR A 60 31.97 11.28 -0.47
N ILE A 61 31.48 12.19 -1.30
CA ILE A 61 30.06 12.52 -1.38
C ILE A 61 29.34 11.26 -1.88
N GLN A 62 28.55 10.65 -1.00
CA GLN A 62 27.73 9.48 -1.33
C GLN A 62 26.35 9.96 -1.78
N ALA A 63 25.95 9.61 -3.01
CA ALA A 63 24.64 9.97 -3.53
C ALA A 63 23.55 9.06 -2.91
N LEU A 64 22.58 9.66 -2.23
CA LEU A 64 21.40 8.96 -1.77
C LEU A 64 20.36 8.94 -2.89
N LYS A 65 19.88 7.74 -3.23
CA LYS A 65 18.85 7.57 -4.26
C LYS A 65 17.53 8.15 -3.74
N THR A 66 16.93 9.06 -4.51
CA THR A 66 15.59 9.62 -4.27
C THR A 66 14.78 9.56 -5.55
N VAL A 67 13.48 9.26 -5.44
CA VAL A 67 12.54 9.19 -6.56
C VAL A 67 11.59 10.39 -6.49
N SER A 68 11.27 10.97 -7.65
CA SER A 68 10.31 12.06 -7.77
C SER A 68 8.90 11.60 -7.38
N LYS A 69 8.15 12.46 -6.67
CA LYS A 69 6.75 12.19 -6.30
C LYS A 69 5.81 12.90 -7.28
N GLY A 70 4.98 12.15 -8.00
CA GLY A 70 3.95 12.72 -8.86
C GLY A 70 2.91 13.52 -8.07
N GLN A 71 2.51 14.68 -8.61
CA GLN A 71 1.47 15.54 -8.04
C GLN A 71 0.36 15.74 -9.08
N ASN A 72 -0.83 15.19 -8.83
CA ASN A 72 -1.94 15.34 -9.75
C ASN A 72 -2.39 16.82 -9.80
N GLY A 73 -2.60 17.36 -11.00
CA GLY A 73 -2.99 18.75 -11.23
C GLY A 73 -1.81 19.72 -11.43
N LEU A 74 -0.57 19.30 -11.15
CA LEU A 74 0.61 20.03 -11.61
C LEU A 74 0.96 19.55 -13.03
N GLY A 75 0.79 20.42 -14.02
CA GLY A 75 0.98 20.14 -15.45
C GLY A 75 -0.26 19.56 -16.12
N SER A 76 -0.73 18.40 -15.68
CA SER A 76 -1.96 17.77 -16.18
C SER A 76 -2.83 17.24 -15.06
N PHE A 77 -4.15 17.27 -15.26
CA PHE A 77 -5.11 16.68 -14.34
C PHE A 77 -5.57 15.30 -14.83
N ILE A 78 -5.40 14.29 -13.99
CA ILE A 78 -5.87 12.93 -14.22
C ILE A 78 -7.03 12.67 -13.27
N LEU A 79 -8.18 12.31 -13.83
CA LEU A 79 -9.35 11.94 -13.05
C LEU A 79 -9.10 10.63 -12.28
N GLN A 80 -9.47 10.60 -11.00
CA GLN A 80 -9.05 9.53 -10.09
C GLN A 80 -9.91 8.26 -10.21
N CYS A 81 -11.20 8.40 -10.55
CA CYS A 81 -12.09 7.27 -10.79
C CYS A 81 -11.81 6.67 -12.19
N LYS A 82 -11.33 5.43 -12.23
CA LYS A 82 -11.01 4.74 -13.49
C LYS A 82 -12.19 3.97 -14.07
N LYS A 83 -13.02 3.40 -13.19
CA LYS A 83 -14.08 2.46 -13.57
C LYS A 83 -15.24 2.56 -12.58
N LEU A 84 -16.46 2.53 -13.10
CA LEU A 84 -17.70 2.48 -12.35
C LEU A 84 -18.49 1.22 -12.74
N ASP A 85 -18.69 0.33 -11.77
CA ASP A 85 -19.52 -0.86 -11.93
C ASP A 85 -20.91 -0.61 -11.36
N PHE A 86 -21.92 -0.83 -12.19
CA PHE A 86 -23.33 -0.78 -11.81
C PHE A 86 -23.86 -2.21 -11.67
N HIS A 87 -24.21 -2.56 -10.44
CA HIS A 87 -24.88 -3.81 -10.12
C HIS A 87 -26.38 -3.58 -9.95
N TYR A 88 -27.18 -4.33 -10.70
CA TYR A 88 -28.65 -4.21 -10.69
C TYR A 88 -29.31 -5.59 -10.56
N CYS A 89 -30.60 -5.63 -10.26
CA CYS A 89 -31.40 -6.85 -10.25
C CYS A 89 -32.71 -6.63 -11.02
N ASP A 90 -33.11 -7.62 -11.82
CA ASP A 90 -34.33 -7.52 -12.63
C ASP A 90 -35.62 -7.65 -11.82
N TRP A 91 -35.62 -8.51 -10.80
CA TRP A 91 -36.81 -8.86 -10.00
C TRP A 91 -37.00 -7.98 -8.77
N ALA A 92 -35.92 -7.54 -8.12
CA ALA A 92 -36.01 -6.89 -6.82
C ALA A 92 -36.59 -5.47 -6.93
N GLY A 93 -37.67 -5.18 -6.20
CA GLY A 93 -38.28 -3.84 -6.16
C GLY A 93 -37.29 -2.73 -5.76
N SER A 94 -36.29 -3.07 -4.93
CA SER A 94 -35.25 -2.11 -4.52
C SER A 94 -34.31 -1.65 -5.64
N SER A 95 -34.27 -2.36 -6.78
CA SER A 95 -33.49 -2.02 -7.97
C SER A 95 -34.29 -1.24 -9.01
N ARG A 96 -35.57 -0.93 -8.76
CA ARG A 96 -36.43 -0.23 -9.72
C ARG A 96 -35.81 1.07 -10.24
N GLY A 97 -35.28 1.89 -9.34
CA GLY A 97 -34.61 3.14 -9.72
C GLY A 97 -33.30 2.92 -10.47
N MET A 98 -32.51 1.91 -10.11
CA MET A 98 -31.27 1.57 -10.84
C MET A 98 -31.58 1.12 -12.26
N ASN A 99 -32.60 0.29 -12.46
CA ASN A 99 -32.99 -0.18 -13.78
C ASN A 99 -33.49 1.01 -14.64
N GLY A 100 -34.19 1.97 -14.03
CA GLY A 100 -34.57 3.24 -14.68
C GLY A 100 -33.35 4.10 -15.04
N PHE A 101 -32.38 4.23 -14.13
CA PHE A 101 -31.14 4.97 -14.35
C PHE A 101 -30.31 4.41 -15.51
N ILE A 102 -30.13 3.08 -15.56
CA ILE A 102 -29.39 2.39 -16.62
C ILE A 102 -30.00 2.66 -18.00
N LYS A 103 -31.34 2.67 -18.10
CA LYS A 103 -32.04 2.90 -19.38
C LYS A 103 -32.05 4.37 -19.82
N SER A 104 -32.12 5.30 -18.88
CA SER A 104 -32.37 6.72 -19.19
C SER A 104 -31.13 7.61 -19.11
N GLN A 105 -30.42 7.58 -17.97
CA GLN A 105 -29.38 8.56 -17.64
C GLN A 105 -27.96 8.02 -17.87
N LEU A 106 -27.73 6.72 -17.69
CA LEU A 106 -26.40 6.12 -17.83
C LEU A 106 -25.76 6.37 -19.21
N PRO A 107 -26.47 6.26 -20.36
CA PRO A 107 -25.86 6.53 -21.66
C PRO A 107 -25.39 7.98 -21.80
N LYS A 108 -26.15 8.93 -21.27
CA LYS A 108 -25.78 10.36 -21.26
C LYS A 108 -24.58 10.61 -20.35
N PHE A 109 -24.58 10.00 -19.16
CA PHE A 109 -23.49 10.11 -18.20
C PHE A 109 -22.19 9.49 -18.74
N ALA A 110 -22.28 8.34 -19.42
CA ALA A 110 -21.12 7.69 -20.03
C ALA A 110 -20.55 8.52 -21.18
N LYS A 111 -21.41 9.09 -22.04
CA LYS A 111 -20.98 10.00 -23.11
C LYS A 111 -20.28 11.25 -22.58
N ALA A 112 -20.73 11.79 -21.46
CA ALA A 112 -20.11 12.96 -20.82
C ALA A 112 -18.74 12.64 -20.17
N ASN A 113 -18.48 11.38 -19.81
CA ASN A 113 -17.28 10.97 -19.09
C ASN A 113 -16.56 9.82 -19.82
N PRO A 114 -16.00 10.05 -21.03
CA PRO A 114 -15.36 9.00 -21.82
C PRO A 114 -14.08 8.42 -21.19
N GLN A 115 -13.51 9.13 -20.22
CA GLN A 115 -12.32 8.73 -19.46
C GLN A 115 -12.57 7.62 -18.42
N ILE A 116 -13.84 7.28 -18.15
CA ILE A 116 -14.22 6.29 -17.14
C ILE A 116 -14.79 5.05 -17.83
N GLU A 117 -14.32 3.88 -17.44
CA GLU A 117 -14.90 2.62 -17.89
C GLU A 117 -16.22 2.34 -17.14
N PHE A 118 -17.28 2.03 -17.88
CA PHE A 118 -18.58 1.70 -17.31
C PHE A 118 -18.88 0.22 -17.53
N THR A 119 -19.10 -0.52 -16.45
CA THR A 119 -19.55 -1.92 -16.53
C THR A 119 -20.92 -2.06 -15.89
N VAL A 120 -21.84 -2.72 -16.58
CA VAL A 120 -23.17 -3.02 -16.06
C VAL A 120 -23.27 -4.54 -15.92
N SER A 121 -23.62 -5.02 -14.72
CA SER A 121 -23.71 -6.44 -14.45
C SER A 121 -24.93 -6.78 -13.58
N PRO A 122 -25.71 -7.81 -13.95
CA PRO A 122 -26.81 -8.27 -13.12
C PRO A 122 -26.26 -8.97 -11.87
N ARG A 123 -26.92 -8.74 -10.73
CA ARG A 123 -26.61 -9.33 -9.42
C ARG A 123 -27.93 -9.74 -8.76
N PRO A 124 -28.48 -10.92 -9.11
CA PRO A 124 -29.78 -11.36 -8.62
C PRO A 124 -29.79 -11.54 -7.10
N ALA A 125 -30.97 -11.40 -6.49
CA ALA A 125 -31.20 -11.53 -5.05
C ALA A 125 -30.37 -10.58 -4.15
N LYS A 126 -29.83 -9.48 -4.70
CA LYS A 126 -29.02 -8.52 -3.94
C LYS A 126 -29.42 -7.08 -4.26
N HIS A 127 -29.21 -6.18 -3.30
CA HIS A 127 -29.49 -4.76 -3.48
C HIS A 127 -28.57 -4.13 -4.55
N PRO A 128 -29.09 -3.14 -5.30
CA PRO A 128 -28.30 -2.44 -6.29
C PRO A 128 -27.18 -1.64 -5.63
N MET A 129 -26.02 -1.63 -6.27
CA MET A 129 -24.85 -0.93 -5.75
C MET A 129 -23.97 -0.43 -6.89
N ILE A 130 -23.31 0.69 -6.63
CA ILE A 130 -22.30 1.27 -7.51
C ILE A 130 -20.94 1.03 -6.88
N VAL A 131 -19.99 0.51 -7.65
CA VAL A 131 -18.59 0.31 -7.22
C VAL A 131 -17.69 1.21 -8.05
N GLY A 132 -17.11 2.22 -7.41
CA GLY A 132 -16.09 3.05 -8.03
C GLY A 132 -14.70 2.49 -7.75
N HIS A 133 -13.97 2.19 -8.81
CA HIS A 133 -12.55 1.81 -8.75
C HIS A 133 -11.70 3.05 -9.03
N TYR A 134 -10.63 3.21 -8.25
CA TYR A 134 -9.74 4.37 -8.35
C TYR A 134 -8.33 3.95 -8.76
N ILE A 135 -7.55 4.92 -9.25
CA ILE A 135 -6.16 4.71 -9.71
C ILE A 135 -5.26 4.19 -8.57
N ASN A 136 -5.54 4.59 -7.33
CA ASN A 136 -4.83 4.12 -6.14
C ASN A 136 -5.11 2.63 -5.78
N GLY A 137 -5.88 1.90 -6.60
CA GLY A 137 -6.25 0.50 -6.40
C GLY A 137 -7.39 0.29 -5.40
N ARG A 138 -7.90 1.35 -4.78
CA ARG A 138 -9.02 1.26 -3.82
C ARG A 138 -10.34 1.26 -4.54
N GLN A 139 -11.35 0.79 -3.82
CA GLN A 139 -12.74 0.77 -4.26
C GLN A 139 -13.61 1.50 -3.24
N LYS A 140 -14.63 2.22 -3.72
CA LYS A 140 -15.70 2.79 -2.89
C LYS A 140 -17.02 2.25 -3.40
N ASN A 141 -17.79 1.68 -2.48
CA ASN A 141 -19.04 1.00 -2.79
C ASN A 141 -20.18 1.81 -2.16
N VAL A 142 -21.19 2.14 -2.96
CA VAL A 142 -22.38 2.86 -2.50
C VAL A 142 -23.60 2.01 -2.81
N CYS A 143 -24.35 1.63 -1.78
CA CYS A 143 -25.63 0.97 -1.93
C CYS A 143 -26.69 2.03 -2.30
N VAL A 144 -27.50 1.74 -3.31
CA VAL A 144 -28.51 2.66 -3.85
C VAL A 144 -29.90 2.05 -3.85
N ARG A 145 -30.20 1.26 -2.81
CA ARG A 145 -31.51 0.64 -2.59
C ARG A 145 -32.61 1.71 -2.51
N ASN A 146 -33.73 1.48 -3.20
CA ASN A 146 -34.93 2.33 -3.15
C ASN A 146 -34.67 3.82 -3.47
N MET A 147 -33.60 4.14 -4.21
CA MET A 147 -33.31 5.51 -4.66
C MET A 147 -33.93 5.74 -6.04
N GLU A 148 -34.32 6.99 -6.31
CA GLU A 148 -34.80 7.39 -7.63
C GLU A 148 -33.63 7.55 -8.63
N PRO A 149 -33.86 7.43 -9.96
CA PRO A 149 -32.80 7.52 -10.96
C PRO A 149 -31.94 8.79 -10.86
N LEU A 150 -32.54 9.92 -10.50
CA LEU A 150 -31.84 11.20 -10.32
C LEU A 150 -30.96 11.23 -9.06
N GLU A 151 -31.36 10.54 -8.00
CA GLU A 151 -30.54 10.41 -6.79
C GLU A 151 -29.34 9.50 -7.04
N ILE A 152 -29.55 8.44 -7.81
CA ILE A 152 -28.50 7.52 -8.26
C ILE A 152 -27.48 8.27 -9.11
N LEU A 153 -27.91 9.19 -9.99
CA LEU A 153 -27.01 10.08 -10.73
C LEU A 153 -26.13 10.91 -9.79
N LYS A 154 -26.72 11.55 -8.76
CA LYS A 154 -25.95 12.30 -7.75
C LYS A 154 -24.93 11.43 -7.02
N LYS A 155 -25.26 10.16 -6.75
CA LYS A 155 -24.30 9.20 -6.14
C LYS A 155 -23.19 8.80 -7.12
N ALA A 156 -23.49 8.66 -8.41
CA ALA A 156 -22.49 8.39 -9.44
C ALA A 156 -21.54 9.60 -9.62
N GLU A 157 -22.07 10.82 -9.60
CA GLU A 157 -21.27 12.06 -9.62
C GLU A 157 -20.37 12.17 -8.39
N LEU A 158 -20.89 11.86 -7.20
CA LEU A 158 -20.08 11.82 -5.97
C LEU A 158 -18.91 10.85 -6.09
N LEU A 159 -19.12 9.66 -6.69
CA LEU A 159 -18.06 8.68 -6.90
C LEU A 159 -17.06 9.12 -7.98
N ARG A 160 -17.53 9.79 -9.03
CA ARG A 160 -16.67 10.38 -10.06
C ARG A 160 -15.72 11.43 -9.45
N ASP A 161 -16.25 12.31 -8.62
CA ASP A 161 -15.52 13.46 -8.06
C ASP A 161 -14.63 13.09 -6.86
N ALA A 162 -14.78 11.87 -6.32
CA ALA A 162 -14.00 11.40 -5.18
C ALA A 162 -12.57 10.95 -5.57
N ASN A 163 -11.62 11.07 -4.64
CA ASN A 163 -10.21 10.73 -4.83
C ASN A 163 -9.80 9.33 -4.31
N GLY A 164 -10.75 8.43 -4.07
CA GLY A 164 -10.49 7.06 -3.60
C GLY A 164 -9.82 6.91 -2.21
N GLU A 165 -9.38 7.98 -1.56
CA GLU A 165 -8.74 7.92 -0.25
C GLU A 165 -9.72 7.49 0.86
N LYS A 166 -9.17 6.97 1.97
CA LYS A 166 -9.95 6.70 3.18
C LYS A 166 -10.47 8.03 3.71
N LEU A 167 -11.76 8.06 4.07
CA LEU A 167 -12.34 9.21 4.75
C LEU A 167 -11.57 9.43 6.06
N LYS A 168 -10.98 10.61 6.17
CA LYS A 168 -10.22 11.07 7.34
C LYS A 168 -10.71 12.46 7.72
N LYS A 169 -10.70 12.76 9.02
CA LYS A 169 -11.00 14.12 9.49
C LYS A 169 -9.83 15.03 9.09
N THR A 170 -10.11 16.07 8.32
CA THR A 170 -9.10 17.07 7.94
C THR A 170 -9.06 18.15 9.01
N SER A 171 -7.91 18.30 9.68
CA SER A 171 -7.70 19.35 10.69
C SER A 171 -7.14 20.64 10.10
N LYS A 172 -6.36 20.54 9.02
CA LYS A 172 -5.63 21.65 8.41
C LYS A 172 -6.07 21.80 6.96
N PRO A 173 -6.33 23.02 6.47
CA PRO A 173 -6.76 23.23 5.09
C PRO A 173 -5.64 22.99 4.07
N VAL A 174 -4.38 23.23 4.45
CA VAL A 174 -3.22 23.13 3.54
C VAL A 174 -2.33 21.97 3.92
N THR A 175 -1.92 21.20 2.92
CA THR A 175 -0.91 20.14 3.03
C THR A 175 0.20 20.39 2.02
N SER A 176 1.45 20.52 2.48
CA SER A 176 2.62 20.73 1.63
C SER A 176 3.68 19.66 1.84
N ILE A 177 4.40 19.31 0.77
CA ILE A 177 5.60 18.46 0.82
C ILE A 177 6.86 19.32 0.82
N ASN A 178 6.75 20.56 0.34
CA ASN A 178 7.86 21.50 0.21
C ASN A 178 8.27 22.06 1.57
N ALA A 179 9.56 22.39 1.69
CA ALA A 179 10.10 23.09 2.85
C ALA A 179 9.56 24.54 2.94
N SER A 180 9.61 25.11 4.15
CA SER A 180 9.25 26.51 4.39
C SER A 180 10.19 27.44 3.60
N VAL A 181 9.62 28.40 2.88
CA VAL A 181 10.37 29.41 2.11
C VAL A 181 11.25 30.27 3.01
N ARG A 182 10.81 30.56 4.23
CA ARG A 182 11.54 31.40 5.22
C ARG A 182 12.35 30.59 6.23
N GLY A 183 12.39 29.26 6.07
CA GLY A 183 12.93 28.36 7.08
C GLY A 183 12.02 28.18 8.30
N VAL A 184 12.51 27.43 9.28
CA VAL A 184 11.89 27.28 10.60
C VAL A 184 12.53 28.29 11.53
N TRP A 185 11.75 28.89 12.42
CA TRP A 185 12.28 29.85 13.39
C TRP A 185 13.41 29.23 14.23
N SER A 186 14.47 30.00 14.45
CA SER A 186 15.62 29.63 15.30
C SER A 186 15.97 30.79 16.23
N PRO A 187 16.13 30.55 17.55
CA PRO A 187 16.37 31.62 18.52
C PRO A 187 17.69 32.37 18.29
N TYR A 188 18.70 31.69 17.73
CA TYR A 188 20.04 32.27 17.51
C TYR A 188 20.15 33.11 16.24
N HIS A 189 19.16 33.05 15.34
CA HIS A 189 19.19 33.72 14.04
C HIS A 189 18.24 34.94 13.98
N GLY A 190 17.89 35.50 15.14
CA GLY A 190 17.06 36.69 15.27
C GLY A 190 17.78 37.83 15.98
N ASN A 191 17.08 38.95 16.19
CA ASN A 191 17.63 40.15 16.82
C ASN A 191 17.85 40.02 18.35
N GLY A 192 17.71 38.82 18.90
CA GLY A 192 17.75 38.54 20.34
C GLY A 192 16.52 39.06 21.09
N MET A 193 16.17 38.42 22.19
CA MET A 193 15.31 39.01 23.22
C MET A 193 16.18 39.22 24.46
N ALA A 194 16.19 40.45 24.98
CA ALA A 194 16.76 40.71 26.29
C ALA A 194 15.89 40.00 27.34
N VAL A 195 16.54 39.28 28.24
CA VAL A 195 15.90 38.59 29.38
C VAL A 195 15.83 39.54 30.56
#